data_AF-A0A538CIF4-F1
#
_entry.id   AF-A0A538CIF4-F1
#
_cell.length_a   1.000
_cell.length_b   1.000
_cell.length_c   1.000
_cell.angle_alpha   90.00
_cell.angle_beta   90.00
_cell.angle_gamma   90.00
#
_symmetry.space_group_name_H-M   'P 1'
#
loop_
_entity.id
_entity.type
_entity.pdbx_description
1 polymer ?
#
loop_
_entity_poly.entity_id
_entity_poly.type
_entity_poly.pdbx_seq_one_letter_code
_entity_poly.pdbx_strand_id
1 'polypeptide(L)'
;MKIAVLAPVWFAVPPTGYGGIEWIVSLLADGLVDAGHDVTLFASGDSRTKAELAAVFPEAPSRQIGRTFWELQHALSCFARAGDFDVINDHTGMLGATLGATTPTPVVHTVHGPLDGEPGEVYEVIAKVAPRVGLVSISMNQRKPKPDLNWIANCNNALDFSVYPCKPHRGDYLLFLGRLSPDKGAHRAVAVAMETGLPLKIAGKLQ
;
A
#
# COMPACT_ATOMS: atom_id res chain seq x y z
N MET A 1 -16.00 -4.72 15.28
CA MET A 1 -15.67 -5.76 14.26
C MET A 1 -14.24 -6.20 14.48
N LYS A 2 -13.94 -7.46 14.18
CA LYS A 2 -12.59 -8.01 14.09
C LYS A 2 -12.05 -7.84 12.68
N ILE A 3 -11.00 -7.04 12.51
CA ILE A 3 -10.48 -6.65 11.21
C ILE A 3 -9.02 -7.08 11.10
N ALA A 4 -8.71 -7.90 10.09
CA ALA A 4 -7.33 -8.13 9.70
C ALA A 4 -6.91 -7.07 8.69
N VAL A 5 -5.79 -6.39 8.94
CA VAL A 5 -5.12 -5.52 7.97
C VAL A 5 -3.83 -6.20 7.55
N LEU A 6 -3.73 -6.59 6.28
CA LEU A 6 -2.58 -7.31 5.74
C LEU A 6 -1.67 -6.36 4.95
N ALA A 7 -0.57 -5.94 5.58
CA ALA A 7 0.42 -5.06 4.98
C ALA A 7 1.38 -5.81 4.05
N PRO A 8 1.99 -5.15 3.05
CA PRO A 8 3.22 -5.67 2.44
C PRO A 8 4.28 -5.93 3.52
N VAL A 9 5.00 -7.03 3.39
CA VAL A 9 5.99 -7.44 4.41
C VAL A 9 7.34 -6.71 4.30
N TRP A 10 7.48 -5.86 3.30
CA TRP A 10 8.77 -5.40 2.81
C TRP A 10 9.44 -4.33 3.66
N PHE A 11 8.65 -3.52 4.36
CA PHE A 11 9.10 -2.50 5.28
C PHE A 11 8.27 -2.56 6.55
N ALA A 12 8.84 -2.08 7.66
CA ALA A 12 8.09 -1.89 8.90
C ALA A 12 6.90 -0.93 8.68
N VAL A 13 5.87 -1.10 9.49
CA VAL A 13 4.68 -0.26 9.50
C VAL A 13 4.61 0.50 10.84
N PRO A 14 4.67 1.85 10.87
CA PRO A 14 5.04 2.73 9.77
C PRO A 14 6.53 2.54 9.36
N PRO A 15 6.91 2.92 8.14
CA PRO A 15 8.28 2.78 7.66
C PRO A 15 9.17 3.89 8.22
N THR A 16 10.47 3.61 8.35
CA THR A 16 11.47 4.61 8.79
C THR A 16 11.92 5.56 7.68
N GLY A 17 11.52 5.29 6.44
CA GLY A 17 11.91 6.07 5.26
C GLY A 17 10.93 5.87 4.11
N TYR A 18 11.43 5.37 2.97
CA TYR A 18 10.58 5.08 1.81
C TYR A 18 9.66 3.89 2.08
N GLY A 19 8.34 4.09 1.94
CA GLY A 19 7.32 3.05 2.09
C GLY A 19 5.91 3.63 1.94
N GLY A 20 5.46 3.83 0.70
CA GLY A 20 4.19 4.52 0.45
C GLY A 20 2.97 3.76 0.98
N ILE A 21 2.94 2.44 0.78
CA ILE A 21 1.83 1.59 1.21
C ILE A 21 1.83 1.49 2.74
N GLU A 22 3.01 1.32 3.33
CA GLU A 22 3.19 1.12 4.77
C GLU A 22 2.76 2.35 5.58
N TRP A 23 2.99 3.57 5.07
CA TRP A 23 2.42 4.78 5.68
C TRP A 23 0.88 4.76 5.71
N ILE A 24 0.24 4.37 4.60
CA ILE A 24 -1.22 4.33 4.52
C ILE A 24 -1.79 3.22 5.40
N VAL A 25 -1.16 2.05 5.42
CA VAL A 25 -1.57 0.93 6.27
C VAL A 25 -1.42 1.28 7.75
N SER A 26 -0.37 1.99 8.15
CA SER A 26 -0.20 2.48 9.52
C SER A 26 -1.36 3.38 9.95
N LEU A 27 -1.67 4.40 9.14
CA LEU A 27 -2.79 5.31 9.42
C LEU A 27 -4.14 4.57 9.46
N LEU A 28 -4.33 3.62 8.57
CA LEU A 28 -5.57 2.85 8.48
C LEU A 28 -5.76 1.92 9.69
N ALA A 29 -4.75 1.12 10.03
CA ALA A 29 -4.85 0.18 11.14
C ALA A 29 -5.06 0.92 12.47
N ASP A 30 -4.25 1.93 12.76
CA ASP A 30 -4.36 2.69 14.00
C ASP A 30 -5.66 3.51 14.05
N GLY A 31 -6.09 4.08 12.92
CA GLY A 31 -7.37 4.79 12.83
C GLY A 31 -8.58 3.89 13.05
N LEU A 32 -8.54 2.64 12.59
CA LEU A 32 -9.59 1.65 12.87
C LEU A 32 -9.63 1.25 14.35
N VAL A 33 -8.48 1.14 15.01
CA VAL A 33 -8.41 0.94 16.46
C VAL A 33 -9.02 2.13 17.20
N ASP A 34 -8.66 3.35 16.82
CA ASP A 34 -9.20 4.58 17.41
C ASP A 34 -10.73 4.70 17.20
N ALA A 35 -11.25 4.13 16.13
CA ALA A 35 -12.69 4.02 15.86
C ALA A 35 -13.40 2.89 16.64
N GLY A 36 -12.69 2.14 17.49
CA GLY A 36 -13.23 1.12 18.38
C GLY A 36 -13.35 -0.27 17.77
N HIS A 37 -12.63 -0.56 16.69
CA HIS A 37 -12.55 -1.90 16.11
C HIS A 37 -11.46 -2.74 16.78
N ASP A 38 -11.64 -4.06 16.77
CA ASP A 38 -10.62 -5.04 17.17
C ASP A 38 -9.78 -5.33 15.92
N VAL A 39 -8.54 -4.83 15.89
CA VAL A 39 -7.71 -4.84 14.68
C VAL A 39 -6.46 -5.68 14.91
N THR A 40 -6.18 -6.59 13.98
CA THR A 40 -4.89 -7.26 13.88
C THR A 40 -4.16 -6.79 12.63
N LEU A 41 -2.98 -6.23 12.80
CA LEU A 41 -2.07 -5.85 11.72
C LEU A 41 -1.10 -7.01 11.45
N PHE A 42 -1.15 -7.55 10.24
CA PHE A 42 -0.16 -8.49 9.74
C PHE A 42 0.97 -7.71 9.05
N ALA A 43 2.10 -7.57 9.74
CA ALA A 43 3.29 -6.85 9.27
C ALA A 43 4.58 -7.49 9.83
N SER A 44 5.73 -6.90 9.57
CA SER A 44 7.00 -7.34 10.17
C SER A 44 7.08 -7.00 11.66
N GLY A 45 7.85 -7.76 12.44
CA GLY A 45 7.92 -7.66 13.91
C GLY A 45 8.54 -6.36 14.44
N ASP A 46 9.26 -5.63 13.59
CA ASP A 46 9.81 -4.29 13.85
C ASP A 46 8.80 -3.15 13.60
N SER A 47 7.54 -3.49 13.26
CA SER A 47 6.43 -2.55 13.12
C SER A 47 5.94 -2.02 14.48
N ARG A 48 5.34 -0.82 14.46
CA ARG A 48 4.75 -0.16 15.63
C ARG A 48 3.34 0.29 15.28
N THR A 49 2.36 -0.21 16.02
CA THR A 49 0.93 0.03 15.79
C THR A 49 0.18 -0.01 17.11
N LYS A 50 -1.01 0.59 17.14
CA LYS A 50 -2.00 0.43 18.21
C LYS A 50 -2.76 -0.89 18.12
N ALA A 51 -2.78 -1.52 16.94
CA ALA A 51 -3.42 -2.80 16.68
C ALA A 51 -2.65 -3.97 17.32
N GLU A 52 -3.27 -5.14 17.40
CA GLU A 52 -2.54 -6.37 17.68
C GLU A 52 -1.58 -6.66 16.50
N LEU A 53 -0.28 -6.76 16.77
CA LEU A 53 0.71 -7.08 15.74
C LEU A 53 0.87 -8.61 15.60
N ALA A 54 0.57 -9.12 14.40
CA ALA A 54 0.85 -10.49 14.02
C ALA A 54 2.02 -10.53 13.02
N ALA A 55 3.16 -11.10 13.44
CA ALA A 55 4.38 -11.11 12.65
C ALA A 55 4.95 -12.52 12.48
N VAL A 56 5.36 -12.85 11.25
CA VAL A 56 6.11 -14.09 10.94
C VAL A 56 7.61 -13.87 10.78
N PHE A 57 8.02 -12.62 10.55
CA PHE A 57 9.43 -12.22 10.49
C PHE A 57 9.72 -11.24 11.63
N PRO A 58 10.79 -11.44 12.41
CA PRO A 58 11.17 -10.50 13.46
C PRO A 58 11.46 -9.09 12.93
N GLU A 59 12.02 -8.99 11.73
CA GLU A 59 12.31 -7.72 11.03
C GLU A 59 11.86 -7.81 9.58
N ALA A 60 11.58 -6.65 8.96
CA ALA A 60 11.17 -6.59 7.56
C ALA A 60 12.25 -7.17 6.62
N PRO A 61 11.95 -8.19 5.81
CA PRO A 61 12.90 -8.77 4.85
C PRO A 61 13.10 -7.86 3.61
N SER A 62 13.43 -6.58 3.79
CA SER A 62 13.54 -5.59 2.70
C SER A 62 14.55 -5.96 1.60
N ARG A 63 15.55 -6.80 1.92
CA ARG A 63 16.52 -7.32 0.93
C ARG A 63 15.93 -8.38 -0.01
N GLN A 64 14.74 -8.88 0.29
CA GLN A 64 14.07 -9.96 -0.42
C GLN A 64 12.85 -9.46 -1.21
N ILE A 65 12.68 -8.15 -1.35
CA ILE A 65 11.57 -7.53 -2.07
C ILE A 65 11.38 -8.17 -3.45
N GLY A 66 10.13 -8.51 -3.76
CA GLY A 66 9.74 -9.12 -5.02
C GLY A 66 9.95 -10.64 -5.07
N ARG A 67 10.44 -11.27 -4.00
CA ARG A 67 10.56 -12.74 -3.94
C ARG A 67 9.30 -13.37 -3.36
N THR A 68 8.59 -14.12 -4.19
CA THR A 68 7.32 -14.77 -3.88
C THR A 68 7.33 -15.57 -2.58
N PHE A 69 8.44 -16.25 -2.26
CA PHE A 69 8.53 -17.05 -1.03
C PHE A 69 8.20 -16.25 0.24
N TRP A 70 8.79 -15.06 0.39
CA TRP A 70 8.63 -14.22 1.59
C TRP A 70 7.24 -13.60 1.65
N GLU A 71 6.75 -13.14 0.50
CA GLU A 71 5.40 -12.58 0.37
C GLU A 71 4.32 -13.62 0.65
N LEU A 72 4.47 -14.83 0.11
CA LEU A 72 3.53 -15.92 0.30
C LEU A 72 3.54 -16.40 1.75
N GLN A 73 4.71 -16.58 2.37
CA GLN A 73 4.81 -16.96 3.79
C GLN A 73 4.09 -15.95 4.68
N HIS A 74 4.26 -14.64 4.40
CA HIS A 74 3.57 -13.58 5.13
C HIS A 74 2.06 -13.62 4.94
N ALA A 75 1.59 -13.61 3.69
CA ALA A 75 0.16 -13.59 3.39
C ALA A 75 -0.55 -14.84 3.94
N LEU A 76 0.05 -16.02 3.83
CA LEU A 76 -0.50 -17.26 4.38
C LEU A 76 -0.67 -17.21 5.90
N SER A 77 0.15 -16.45 6.63
CA SER A 77 -0.03 -16.28 8.08
C SER A 77 -1.33 -15.58 8.45
N CYS A 78 -1.79 -14.66 7.61
CA CYS A 78 -3.10 -14.02 7.74
C CYS A 78 -4.22 -14.96 7.30
N PHE A 79 -4.09 -15.56 6.10
CA PHE A 79 -5.17 -16.40 5.55
C PHE A 79 -5.38 -17.71 6.33
N ALA A 80 -4.36 -18.26 6.98
CA ALA A 80 -4.50 -19.39 7.89
C ALA A 80 -5.39 -19.09 9.11
N ARG A 81 -5.54 -17.80 9.46
CA ARG A 81 -6.38 -17.28 10.55
C ARG A 81 -7.61 -16.54 10.03
N ALA A 82 -7.95 -16.66 8.75
CA ALA A 82 -8.99 -15.83 8.14
C ALA A 82 -10.33 -15.88 8.90
N GLY A 83 -10.73 -17.05 9.38
CA GLY A 83 -11.98 -17.25 10.13
C GLY A 83 -12.04 -16.56 11.51
N ASP A 84 -10.94 -15.99 11.99
CA ASP A 84 -10.89 -15.21 13.23
C ASP A 84 -11.46 -13.78 13.03
N PHE A 85 -11.64 -13.35 11.78
CA PHE A 85 -11.96 -11.98 11.40
C PHE A 85 -13.32 -11.84 10.71
N ASP A 86 -13.96 -10.69 10.91
CA ASP A 86 -15.17 -10.32 10.17
C ASP A 86 -14.84 -9.88 8.73
N VAL A 87 -13.65 -9.29 8.54
CA VAL A 87 -13.16 -8.83 7.23
C VAL A 87 -11.63 -8.77 7.20
N ILE A 88 -11.04 -9.08 6.05
CA ILE A 88 -9.62 -8.90 5.75
C ILE A 88 -9.48 -7.74 4.77
N ASN A 89 -8.66 -6.75 5.11
CA ASN A 89 -8.24 -5.68 4.22
C ASN A 89 -6.80 -5.90 3.77
N ASP A 90 -6.62 -6.29 2.52
CA ASP A 90 -5.35 -6.67 1.93
C ASP A 90 -4.69 -5.53 1.14
N HIS A 91 -3.38 -5.37 1.36
CA HIS A 91 -2.53 -4.39 0.70
C HIS A 91 -1.28 -5.04 0.05
N THR A 92 -1.18 -6.37 0.00
CA THR A 92 0.01 -7.11 -0.47
C THR A 92 0.13 -7.25 -1.98
N GLY A 93 -0.83 -6.72 -2.75
CA GLY A 93 -0.84 -6.77 -4.22
C GLY A 93 -1.54 -8.02 -4.77
N MET A 94 -1.15 -8.43 -5.96
CA MET A 94 -1.83 -9.49 -6.73
C MET A 94 -1.88 -10.84 -6.01
N LEU A 95 -0.85 -11.17 -5.23
CA LEU A 95 -0.77 -12.41 -4.48
C LEU A 95 -1.86 -12.47 -3.39
N GLY A 96 -1.97 -11.45 -2.55
CA GLY A 96 -3.01 -11.37 -1.52
C GLY A 96 -4.42 -11.30 -2.10
N ALA A 97 -4.61 -10.51 -3.16
CA ALA A 97 -5.88 -10.44 -3.89
C ALA A 97 -6.32 -11.83 -4.38
N THR A 98 -5.38 -12.63 -4.89
CA THR A 98 -5.66 -13.99 -5.36
C THR A 98 -5.97 -14.94 -4.19
N LEU A 99 -5.20 -14.88 -3.10
CA LEU A 99 -5.41 -15.70 -1.91
C LEU A 99 -6.77 -15.45 -1.26
N GLY A 100 -7.37 -14.26 -1.44
CA GLY A 100 -8.73 -13.97 -1.00
C GLY A 100 -9.79 -14.95 -1.53
N ALA A 101 -9.53 -15.64 -2.64
CA ALA A 101 -10.41 -16.71 -3.15
C ALA A 101 -10.52 -17.93 -2.21
N THR A 102 -9.52 -18.15 -1.35
CA THR A 102 -9.36 -19.37 -0.55
C THR A 102 -10.17 -19.38 0.74
N THR A 103 -10.81 -18.26 1.09
CA THR A 103 -11.56 -18.11 2.35
C THR A 103 -13.01 -17.68 2.10
N PRO A 104 -13.97 -18.09 2.94
CA PRO A 104 -15.31 -17.51 2.96
C PRO A 104 -15.35 -16.13 3.67
N THR A 105 -14.30 -15.76 4.40
CA THR A 105 -14.21 -14.47 5.10
C THR A 105 -14.21 -13.35 4.05
N PRO A 106 -15.00 -12.27 4.22
CA PRO A 106 -14.97 -11.14 3.31
C PRO A 106 -13.56 -10.56 3.16
N VAL A 107 -13.09 -10.40 1.92
CA VAL A 107 -11.79 -9.78 1.61
C VAL A 107 -12.00 -8.56 0.75
N VAL A 108 -11.43 -7.45 1.20
CA VAL A 108 -11.29 -6.23 0.41
C VAL A 108 -9.82 -6.01 0.10
N HIS A 109 -9.50 -5.71 -1.15
CA HIS A 109 -8.13 -5.53 -1.60
C HIS A 109 -7.94 -4.10 -2.11
N THR A 110 -7.01 -3.36 -1.50
CA THR A 110 -6.66 -2.01 -1.95
C THR A 110 -5.60 -2.09 -3.06
N VAL A 111 -5.97 -1.66 -4.27
CA VAL A 111 -5.05 -1.66 -5.41
C VAL A 111 -4.14 -0.44 -5.30
N HIS A 112 -2.83 -0.66 -5.09
CA HIS A 112 -1.82 0.41 -5.03
C HIS A 112 -1.05 0.59 -6.35
N GLY A 113 -1.02 -0.47 -7.16
CA GLY A 113 -0.26 -0.53 -8.40
C GLY A 113 -0.95 0.08 -9.62
N PRO A 114 -0.24 0.15 -10.75
CA PRO A 114 -0.81 0.46 -12.05
C PRO A 114 -1.80 -0.63 -12.50
N LEU A 115 -2.71 -0.26 -13.40
CA LEU A 115 -3.70 -1.15 -14.02
C LEU A 115 -3.67 -1.07 -15.56
N ASP A 116 -2.77 -0.29 -16.13
CA ASP A 116 -2.47 -0.28 -17.55
C ASP A 116 -1.55 -1.46 -17.92
N GLY A 117 -1.70 -1.97 -19.15
CA GLY A 117 -0.89 -3.07 -19.67
C GLY A 117 -1.05 -4.39 -18.89
N GLU A 118 0.06 -5.14 -18.80
CA GLU A 118 0.10 -6.47 -18.18
C GLU A 118 -0.47 -6.50 -16.74
N PRO A 119 -0.18 -5.54 -15.84
CA PRO A 119 -0.80 -5.51 -14.51
C PRO A 119 -2.33 -5.55 -14.53
N GLY A 120 -2.96 -4.80 -15.43
CA GLY A 120 -4.42 -4.77 -15.55
C GLY A 120 -5.00 -6.08 -16.07
N GLU A 121 -4.32 -6.69 -17.05
CA GLU A 121 -4.69 -8.00 -17.59
C GLU A 121 -4.65 -9.09 -16.52
N VAL A 122 -3.63 -9.05 -15.64
CA VAL A 122 -3.55 -9.96 -14.50
C VAL A 122 -4.70 -9.72 -13.52
N TYR A 123 -5.05 -8.47 -13.20
CA TYR A 123 -6.20 -8.18 -12.33
C TYR A 123 -7.54 -8.67 -12.91
N GLU A 124 -7.73 -8.66 -14.23
CA GLU A 124 -8.91 -9.27 -14.87
C GLU A 124 -8.96 -10.79 -14.69
N VAL A 125 -7.80 -11.47 -14.73
CA VAL A 125 -7.73 -12.90 -14.41
C VAL A 125 -8.01 -13.14 -12.93
N ILE A 126 -7.44 -12.31 -12.04
CA ILE A 126 -7.71 -12.37 -10.59
C ILE A 126 -9.21 -12.22 -10.32
N ALA A 127 -9.89 -11.26 -10.97
CA ALA A 127 -11.33 -11.07 -10.81
C ALA A 127 -12.16 -12.30 -11.21
N LYS A 128 -11.67 -13.13 -12.14
CA LYS A 128 -12.34 -14.39 -12.53
C LYS A 128 -12.12 -15.51 -11.52
N VAL A 129 -10.92 -15.62 -10.94
CA VAL A 129 -10.57 -16.69 -9.97
C VAL A 129 -10.99 -16.34 -8.54
N ALA A 130 -11.06 -15.05 -8.21
CA ALA A 130 -11.39 -14.51 -6.89
C ALA A 130 -12.58 -13.53 -6.96
N PRO A 131 -13.75 -13.92 -7.53
CA PRO A 131 -14.83 -12.98 -7.85
C PRO A 131 -15.49 -12.35 -6.62
N ARG A 132 -15.28 -12.92 -5.42
CA ARG A 132 -15.80 -12.38 -4.15
C ARG A 132 -14.89 -11.32 -3.52
N VAL A 133 -13.66 -11.16 -4.00
CA VAL A 133 -12.74 -10.15 -3.49
C VAL A 133 -13.19 -8.79 -4.02
N GLY A 134 -13.53 -7.89 -3.09
CA GLY A 134 -13.91 -6.52 -3.43
C GLY A 134 -12.66 -5.66 -3.61
N LEU A 135 -12.60 -4.89 -4.69
CA LEU A 135 -11.47 -3.99 -4.95
C LEU A 135 -11.75 -2.57 -4.45
N VAL A 136 -10.74 -1.98 -3.82
CA VAL A 136 -10.73 -0.59 -3.39
C VAL A 136 -9.70 0.18 -4.20
N SER A 137 -10.13 1.27 -4.84
CA SER A 137 -9.25 2.16 -5.60
C SER A 137 -8.74 3.30 -4.72
N ILE A 138 -7.49 3.73 -4.95
CA ILE A 138 -6.90 4.90 -4.28
C ILE A 138 -7.22 6.23 -4.98
N SER A 139 -7.78 6.16 -6.19
CA SER A 139 -8.37 7.29 -6.89
C SER A 139 -9.36 6.83 -7.94
N MET A 140 -10.34 7.68 -8.29
CA MET A 140 -11.24 7.41 -9.42
C MET A 140 -10.49 7.34 -10.76
N ASN A 141 -9.37 8.05 -10.89
CA ASN A 141 -8.54 7.99 -12.10
C ASN A 141 -7.85 6.64 -12.28
N GLN A 142 -7.47 5.97 -11.18
CA GLN A 142 -6.84 4.65 -11.22
C GLN A 142 -7.72 3.60 -11.91
N ARG A 143 -9.04 3.72 -11.82
CA ARG A 143 -9.97 2.75 -12.41
C ARG A 143 -10.03 2.80 -13.94
N LYS A 144 -9.61 3.92 -14.56
CA LYS A 144 -9.80 4.15 -16.00
C LYS A 144 -9.28 3.03 -16.92
N PRO A 145 -8.12 2.41 -16.67
CA PRO A 145 -7.65 1.32 -17.52
C PRO A 145 -8.52 0.06 -17.44
N LYS A 146 -9.17 -0.18 -16.30
CA LYS A 146 -9.95 -1.38 -16.00
C LYS A 146 -11.22 -1.03 -15.19
N PRO A 147 -12.21 -0.35 -15.83
CA PRO A 147 -13.37 0.19 -15.12
C PRO A 147 -14.33 -0.89 -14.61
N ASP A 148 -14.32 -2.07 -15.25
CA ASP A 148 -15.28 -3.15 -15.00
C ASP A 148 -14.80 -4.19 -13.98
N LEU A 149 -13.66 -3.96 -13.32
CA LEU A 149 -13.27 -4.80 -12.18
C LEU A 149 -14.26 -4.60 -11.03
N ASN A 150 -14.25 -5.54 -10.06
CA ASN A 150 -15.16 -5.55 -8.91
C ASN A 150 -14.87 -4.43 -7.90
N TRP A 151 -15.01 -3.17 -8.31
CA TRP A 151 -14.78 -2.00 -7.50
C TRP A 151 -15.93 -1.78 -6.51
N ILE A 152 -15.67 -1.99 -5.23
CA ILE A 152 -16.68 -1.80 -4.17
C ILE A 152 -16.58 -0.43 -3.49
N ALA A 153 -15.40 0.21 -3.53
CA ALA A 153 -15.18 1.49 -2.87
C ALA A 153 -13.99 2.25 -3.48
N ASN A 154 -13.94 3.56 -3.22
CA ASN A 154 -12.77 4.40 -3.46
C ASN A 154 -12.36 5.02 -2.12
N CYS A 155 -11.09 4.84 -1.74
CA CYS A 155 -10.52 5.41 -0.53
C CYS A 155 -9.23 6.13 -0.87
N ASN A 156 -9.23 7.46 -0.82
CA ASN A 156 -8.03 8.24 -1.10
C ASN A 156 -6.98 8.06 0.00
N ASN A 157 -5.71 8.08 -0.40
CA ASN A 157 -4.60 8.08 0.55
C ASN A 157 -4.68 9.31 1.47
N ALA A 158 -4.50 9.08 2.76
CA ALA A 158 -4.53 10.10 3.81
C ALA A 158 -3.12 10.51 4.27
N LEU A 159 -3.05 11.63 4.98
CA LEU A 159 -1.86 12.12 5.67
C LEU A 159 -2.25 12.51 7.09
N ASP A 160 -1.38 12.21 8.06
CA ASP A 160 -1.48 12.77 9.40
C ASP A 160 -0.79 14.13 9.47
N PHE A 161 -1.60 15.20 9.49
CA PHE A 161 -1.10 16.57 9.53
C PHE A 161 -0.32 16.91 10.82
N SER A 162 -0.46 16.12 11.89
CA SER A 162 0.32 16.34 13.12
C SER A 162 1.82 16.07 12.90
N VAL A 163 2.15 15.17 11.97
CA VAL A 163 3.52 14.81 11.60
C VAL A 163 4.06 15.72 10.48
N TYR A 164 3.17 16.37 9.72
CA TYR A 164 3.51 17.30 8.64
C TYR A 164 3.03 18.72 8.95
N PRO A 165 3.63 19.41 9.94
CA PRO A 165 3.23 20.78 10.28
C PRO A 165 3.47 21.70 9.08
N CYS A 166 2.39 22.23 8.52
CA CYS A 166 2.46 23.14 7.39
C CYS A 166 2.70 24.56 7.88
N LYS A 167 3.82 25.16 7.46
CA LYS A 167 4.08 26.61 7.56
C LYS A 167 4.28 27.15 6.15
N PRO A 168 3.19 27.56 5.47
CA PRO A 168 3.26 28.05 4.10
C PRO A 168 4.23 29.22 4.01
N HIS A 169 5.22 29.11 3.12
CA HIS A 169 6.13 30.19 2.77
C HIS A 169 6.49 30.05 1.30
N ARG A 170 6.94 31.16 0.69
CA ARG A 170 7.49 31.09 -0.66
C ARG A 170 8.85 30.43 -0.57
N GLY A 171 8.99 29.25 -1.17
CA GLY A 171 10.27 28.58 -1.32
C GLY A 171 11.17 29.29 -2.33
N ASP A 172 12.48 29.12 -2.17
CA ASP A 172 13.54 29.58 -3.07
C ASP A 172 14.09 28.45 -3.97
N TYR A 173 13.46 27.27 -3.91
CA TYR A 173 13.83 26.09 -4.71
C TYR A 173 12.60 25.30 -5.17
N LEU A 174 12.79 24.48 -6.20
CA LEU A 174 11.89 23.40 -6.60
C LEU A 174 12.27 22.08 -5.90
N LEU A 175 11.28 21.25 -5.56
CA LEU A 175 11.50 19.95 -4.92
C LEU A 175 10.98 18.82 -5.80
N PHE A 176 11.83 17.83 -6.05
CA PHE A 176 11.42 16.51 -6.49
C PHE A 176 11.56 15.51 -5.34
N LEU A 177 10.48 14.83 -5.00
CA LEU A 177 10.47 13.76 -3.99
C LEU A 177 9.82 12.50 -4.59
N GLY A 178 10.61 11.47 -4.83
CA GLY A 178 10.12 10.23 -5.43
C GLY A 178 11.23 9.26 -5.82
N ARG A 179 10.86 8.04 -6.25
CA ARG A 179 11.85 7.09 -6.80
C ARG A 179 12.53 7.69 -8.03
N LEU A 180 13.83 7.43 -8.20
CA LEU A 180 14.58 7.83 -9.39
C LEU A 180 14.41 6.78 -10.48
N SER A 181 13.22 6.71 -11.07
CA SER A 181 12.87 5.78 -12.15
C SER A 181 12.24 6.51 -13.33
N PRO A 182 12.24 5.92 -14.55
CA PRO A 182 11.71 6.58 -15.74
C PRO A 182 10.28 7.08 -15.59
N ASP A 183 9.41 6.29 -14.94
CA ASP A 183 7.99 6.62 -14.70
C ASP A 183 7.79 7.82 -13.77
N LYS A 184 8.75 8.09 -12.88
CA LYS A 184 8.68 9.23 -11.96
C LYS A 184 9.15 10.53 -12.58
N GLY A 185 9.82 10.49 -13.73
CA GLY A 185 10.03 11.67 -14.55
C GLY A 185 10.95 12.74 -13.94
N ALA A 186 11.94 12.35 -13.12
CA ALA A 186 12.88 13.31 -12.52
C ALA A 186 13.57 14.23 -13.54
N HIS A 187 13.82 13.73 -14.77
CA HIS A 187 14.33 14.52 -15.88
C HIS A 187 13.44 15.72 -16.26
N ARG A 188 12.12 15.61 -16.10
CA ARG A 188 11.18 16.71 -16.34
C ARG A 188 11.31 17.79 -15.27
N ALA A 189 11.50 17.40 -14.00
CA ALA A 189 11.76 18.36 -12.93
C ALA A 189 13.05 19.15 -13.19
N VAL A 190 14.10 18.50 -13.70
CA VAL A 190 15.35 19.16 -14.12
C VAL A 190 15.09 20.15 -15.26
N ALA A 191 14.34 19.76 -16.29
CA ALA A 191 14.02 20.67 -17.40
C ALA A 191 13.30 21.93 -16.91
N VAL A 192 12.31 21.78 -16.01
CA VAL A 192 11.60 22.92 -15.40
C VAL A 192 12.54 23.80 -14.57
N ALA A 193 13.47 23.20 -13.82
CA ALA A 193 14.45 23.96 -13.04
C ALA A 193 15.39 24.79 -13.93
N MET A 194 15.84 24.21 -15.05
CA MET A 194 16.67 24.92 -16.02
C MET A 194 15.93 26.09 -16.69
N GLU A 195 14.66 25.89 -17.04
CA GLU A 195 13.83 26.93 -17.67
C GLU A 195 13.47 28.08 -16.71
N THR A 196 13.23 27.75 -15.44
CA THR A 196 12.87 28.74 -14.41
C THR A 196 14.06 29.43 -13.75
N GLY A 197 15.26 28.87 -13.88
CA GLY A 197 16.46 29.34 -13.18
C GLY A 197 16.43 29.10 -11.66
N LEU A 198 15.46 28.33 -11.15
CA LEU A 198 15.35 28.01 -9.73
C LEU A 198 16.20 26.80 -9.35
N PRO A 199 16.88 26.80 -8.19
CA PRO A 199 17.53 25.60 -7.65
C PRO A 199 16.56 24.43 -7.53
N LEU A 200 16.99 23.21 -7.89
CA LEU A 200 16.21 21.98 -7.71
C LEU A 200 16.85 21.08 -6.66
N LYS A 201 16.09 20.76 -5.61
CA LYS A 201 16.43 19.71 -4.65
C LYS A 201 15.77 18.41 -5.09
N ILE A 202 16.56 17.34 -5.22
CA ILE A 202 16.08 16.01 -5.56
C ILE A 202 16.32 15.10 -4.37
N ALA A 203 15.25 14.55 -3.82
CA ALA A 203 15.28 13.51 -2.80
C ALA A 203 14.61 12.26 -3.36
N GLY A 204 15.34 11.15 -3.44
CA GLY A 204 14.81 9.94 -4.04
C GLY A 204 15.66 8.71 -3.78
N LYS A 205 15.01 7.56 -3.73
CA LYS A 205 15.68 6.26 -3.70
C LYS A 205 16.08 5.89 -5.13
N LEU A 206 17.36 5.60 -5.34
CA LEU A 206 17.85 5.04 -6.60
C LEU A 206 17.29 3.62 -6.75
N GLN A 207 16.82 3.29 -7.95
CA GLN A 207 16.28 1.97 -8.28
C GLN A 207 16.97 1.43 -9.52
#